data_AF-A0A7J9PYG8-F1
#
_entry.id   AF-A0A7J9PYG8-F1
#
_cell.length_a   1.000
_cell.length_b   1.000
_cell.length_c   1.000
_cell.angle_alpha   90.00
_cell.angle_beta   90.00
_cell.angle_gamma   90.00
#
_symmetry.space_group_name_H-M   'P 1'
#
loop_
_entity.id
_entity.type
_entity.pdbx_description
1 polymer ?
#
loop_
_entity_poly.entity_id
_entity_poly.type
_entity_poly.pdbx_seq_one_letter_code
_entity_poly.pdbx_strand_id
1 'polypeptide(L)'
;MAFPNIKPIHVIIAFGFGALSTLVASWASLALMLNTFPVLMPLPFQNDDLVAVLMAVIVAPFAEELAKPIGLYFMHSEEKPKLELNEWAFLGAMAGLGFAIVENILYASSAMAYGGDAALMLTALRFLLPLHMVATAISGFGFGLWTKTGKSKYFVACIFVSMLLHGAYNLAATMVG
;
A
#
# COMPACT_ATOMS: atom_id res chain seq x y z
N MET A 1 -16.96 -6.90 21.02
CA MET A 1 -16.15 -6.00 20.15
C MET A 1 -14.69 -6.32 20.41
N ALA A 2 -14.00 -6.90 19.43
CA ALA A 2 -13.11 -6.14 18.53
C ALA A 2 -11.94 -5.50 19.32
N PHE A 3 -10.77 -6.15 19.26
CA PHE A 3 -9.45 -5.63 19.62
C PHE A 3 -9.32 -4.91 20.98
N PRO A 4 -9.32 -5.66 22.11
CA PRO A 4 -9.37 -5.08 23.46
C PRO A 4 -8.13 -4.27 23.87
N ASN A 5 -6.97 -4.48 23.22
CA ASN A 5 -5.74 -3.78 23.56
C ASN A 5 -5.47 -2.57 22.65
N ILE A 6 -6.31 -2.36 21.63
CA ILE A 6 -6.18 -1.22 20.72
C ILE A 6 -6.86 0.02 21.30
N LYS A 7 -6.09 1.09 21.48
CA LYS A 7 -6.61 2.42 21.78
C LYS A 7 -6.96 3.15 20.47
N PRO A 8 -7.90 4.11 20.47
CA PRO A 8 -8.21 4.91 19.29
C PRO A 8 -6.99 5.60 18.67
N ILE A 9 -6.05 6.05 19.49
CA ILE A 9 -4.81 6.69 19.02
C ILE A 9 -3.96 5.74 18.17
N HIS A 10 -3.94 4.44 18.46
CA HIS A 10 -3.20 3.47 17.65
C HIS A 10 -3.74 3.40 16.22
N VAL A 11 -5.07 3.45 16.08
CA VAL A 11 -5.74 3.46 14.77
C VAL A 11 -5.41 4.73 13.99
N ILE A 12 -5.45 5.89 14.66
CA ILE A 12 -5.11 7.18 14.07
C ILE A 12 -3.65 7.20 13.60
N ILE A 13 -2.72 6.70 14.42
CA ILE A 13 -1.30 6.61 14.06
C ILE A 13 -1.13 5.70 12.86
N ALA A 14 -1.68 4.48 12.89
CA ALA A 14 -1.53 3.52 11.80
C ALA A 14 -2.09 4.07 10.49
N PHE A 15 -3.32 4.58 10.51
CA PHE A 15 -3.98 5.19 9.36
C PHE A 15 -3.20 6.42 8.85
N GLY A 16 -2.84 7.33 9.75
CA GLY A 16 -2.18 8.59 9.41
C GLY A 16 -0.79 8.38 8.81
N PHE A 17 0.03 7.50 9.40
CA PHE A 17 1.33 7.15 8.83
C PHE A 17 1.20 6.39 7.51
N GLY A 18 0.18 5.53 7.37
CA GLY A 18 -0.16 4.91 6.08
C GLY A 18 -0.45 5.96 5.01
N ALA A 19 -1.31 6.92 5.31
CA ALA A 19 -1.63 8.04 4.41
C ALA A 19 -0.39 8.88 4.05
N LEU A 20 0.44 9.25 5.03
CA LEU A 20 1.68 10.00 4.83
C LEU A 20 2.72 9.22 4.01
N SER A 21 2.80 7.90 4.20
CA SER A 21 3.72 7.04 3.45
C SER A 21 3.43 7.06 1.95
N THR A 22 2.18 7.31 1.56
CA THR A 22 1.80 7.57 0.16
C THR A 22 2.55 8.75 -0.42
N LEU A 23 2.71 9.86 0.32
CA LEU A 23 3.42 11.03 -0.22
C LEU A 23 4.90 10.75 -0.42
N VAL A 24 5.51 9.97 0.48
CA VAL A 24 6.92 9.57 0.40
C VAL A 24 7.14 8.56 -0.74
N ALA A 25 6.28 7.55 -0.85
CA ALA A 25 6.33 6.56 -1.93
C ALA A 25 6.01 7.21 -3.28
N SER A 26 5.01 8.08 -3.33
CA SER A 26 4.68 8.91 -4.47
C SER A 26 5.88 9.76 -4.86
N TRP A 27 6.57 10.45 -3.95
CA TRP A 27 7.80 11.22 -4.28
C TRP A 27 8.92 10.32 -4.82
N ALA A 28 9.16 9.16 -4.20
CA ALA A 28 10.13 8.18 -4.69
C ALA A 28 9.78 7.66 -6.09
N SER A 29 8.50 7.62 -6.44
CA SER A 29 8.00 7.28 -7.77
C SER A 29 7.82 8.48 -8.72
N LEU A 30 7.73 9.72 -8.23
CA LEU A 30 7.41 10.94 -8.99
C LEU A 30 8.52 11.35 -9.96
N ALA A 31 9.77 11.06 -9.60
CA ALA A 31 10.91 11.24 -10.50
C ALA A 31 10.85 10.32 -11.74
N LEU A 32 10.04 9.25 -11.72
CA LEU A 32 9.84 8.32 -12.84
C LEU A 32 8.43 8.35 -13.45
N MET A 33 7.40 8.65 -12.66
CA MET A 33 6.00 8.69 -13.09
C MET A 33 5.72 9.84 -14.08
N LEU A 34 6.51 10.93 -14.01
CA LEU A 34 6.48 12.03 -14.99
C LEU A 34 6.95 11.60 -16.40
N ASN A 35 7.61 10.45 -16.55
CA ASN A 35 8.09 9.95 -17.84
C ASN A 35 7.31 8.73 -18.39
N THR A 36 6.34 8.15 -17.65
CA THR A 36 5.86 6.78 -17.96
C THR A 36 4.33 6.56 -17.98
N PHE A 37 3.48 7.59 -17.88
CA PHE A 37 2.02 7.35 -17.83
C PHE A 37 1.26 7.83 -19.08
N PRO A 38 0.91 6.93 -20.01
CA PRO A 38 -0.30 7.04 -20.81
C PRO A 38 -1.47 6.42 -20.00
N VAL A 39 -2.17 7.24 -19.24
CA VAL A 39 -3.50 6.89 -18.73
C VAL A 39 -4.46 6.89 -19.93
N LEU A 40 -5.09 5.74 -20.21
CA LEU A 40 -6.15 5.48 -21.21
C LEU A 40 -5.70 5.22 -22.67
N MET A 41 -5.26 4.00 -22.99
CA MET A 41 -5.72 3.17 -24.13
C MET A 41 -4.77 1.98 -24.42
N PRO A 42 -5.27 0.89 -25.02
CA PRO A 42 -4.58 -0.40 -25.07
C PRO A 42 -3.62 -0.43 -26.26
N LEU A 43 -2.34 -0.82 -26.12
CA LEU A 43 -1.54 -1.24 -27.28
C LEU A 43 -0.26 -2.04 -26.89
N PRO A 44 0.24 -2.90 -27.80
CA PRO A 44 1.23 -3.93 -27.53
C PRO A 44 2.64 -3.34 -27.36
N PHE A 45 3.33 -3.86 -26.34
CA PHE A 45 4.63 -3.45 -25.80
C PHE A 45 5.64 -2.88 -26.82
N GLN A 46 6.04 -1.63 -26.62
CA GLN A 46 7.30 -1.02 -27.07
C GLN A 46 8.31 -0.93 -25.91
N ASN A 47 9.60 -0.68 -26.21
CA ASN A 47 10.69 -0.77 -25.22
C ASN A 47 10.57 0.19 -24.02
N ASP A 48 9.88 1.33 -24.17
CA ASP A 48 9.60 2.27 -23.07
C ASP A 48 8.51 1.74 -22.11
N ASP A 49 7.66 0.81 -22.58
CA ASP A 49 6.58 0.21 -21.78
C ASP A 49 7.11 -0.84 -20.80
N LEU A 50 8.16 -1.58 -21.16
CA LEU A 50 8.75 -2.58 -20.24
C LEU A 50 9.28 -1.92 -18.97
N VAL A 51 9.89 -0.74 -19.08
CA VAL A 51 10.38 0.02 -17.94
C VAL A 51 9.21 0.48 -17.07
N ALA A 52 8.13 1.00 -17.68
CA ALA A 52 6.92 1.40 -16.95
C ALA A 52 6.29 0.22 -16.19
N VAL A 53 6.20 -0.95 -16.81
CA VAL A 53 5.68 -2.17 -16.18
C VAL A 53 6.57 -2.63 -15.03
N LEU A 54 7.90 -2.66 -15.20
CA LEU A 54 8.82 -3.04 -14.12
C LEU A 54 8.73 -2.06 -12.93
N MET A 55 8.56 -0.77 -13.21
CA MET A 55 8.36 0.25 -12.18
C MET A 55 7.07 0.01 -11.41
N ALA A 56 5.96 -0.25 -12.10
CA ALA A 56 4.65 -0.47 -11.47
C ALA A 56 4.57 -1.82 -10.73
N VAL A 57 5.19 -2.88 -11.24
CA VAL A 57 5.06 -4.25 -10.71
C VAL A 57 6.08 -4.57 -9.62
N ILE A 58 7.27 -3.95 -9.67
CA ILE A 58 8.36 -4.28 -8.74
C ILE A 58 8.71 -3.08 -7.86
N VAL A 59 9.08 -1.95 -8.47
CA VAL A 59 9.68 -0.83 -7.72
C VAL A 59 8.65 -0.13 -6.83
N ALA A 60 7.45 0.12 -7.34
CA ALA A 60 6.37 0.73 -6.55
C ALA A 60 5.94 -0.18 -5.37
N PRO A 61 5.57 -1.46 -5.57
CA PRO A 61 5.27 -2.38 -4.46
C PRO A 61 6.41 -2.47 -3.44
N PHE A 62 7.66 -2.49 -3.89
CA PHE A 62 8.81 -2.51 -2.99
C PHE A 62 8.86 -1.26 -2.10
N ALA A 63 8.82 -0.07 -2.70
CA ALA A 63 8.90 1.19 -1.96
C ALA A 63 7.71 1.37 -1.01
N GLU A 64 6.51 1.07 -1.48
CA GLU A 64 5.29 1.31 -0.73
C GLU A 64 5.10 0.33 0.43
N GLU A 65 5.29 -0.98 0.21
CA GLU A 65 5.11 -1.98 1.27
C GLU A 65 6.18 -1.88 2.38
N LEU A 66 7.33 -1.26 2.09
CA LEU A 66 8.32 -0.89 3.11
C LEU A 66 7.90 0.33 3.92
N ALA A 67 7.22 1.30 3.30
CA ALA A 67 6.87 2.56 3.93
C ALA A 67 5.60 2.45 4.80
N LYS A 68 4.60 1.68 4.38
CA LYS A 68 3.30 1.55 5.07
C LYS A 68 3.42 1.14 6.56
N PRO A 69 4.32 0.21 6.96
CA PRO A 69 4.44 -0.21 8.36
C PRO A 69 5.15 0.78 9.30
N ILE A 70 5.63 1.94 8.85
CA ILE A 70 6.40 2.88 9.69
C ILE A 70 5.61 3.31 10.94
N GLY A 71 4.29 3.51 10.82
CA GLY A 71 3.43 3.85 11.96
C GLY A 71 3.36 2.75 13.03
N LEU A 72 3.46 1.47 12.63
CA LEU A 72 3.50 0.32 13.56
C LEU A 72 4.83 0.32 14.33
N TYR A 73 5.94 0.62 13.63
CA TYR A 73 7.26 0.71 14.25
C TYR A 73 7.31 1.85 15.28
N PHE A 74 6.85 3.04 14.89
CA PHE A 74 6.77 4.20 15.80
C PHE A 74 5.93 3.89 17.04
N MET A 75 4.75 3.31 16.86
CA MET A 75 3.89 2.92 17.99
C MET A 75 4.56 1.89 18.90
N HIS A 76 5.27 0.91 18.32
CA HIS A 76 5.99 -0.09 19.10
C HIS A 76 7.20 0.49 19.84
N SER A 77 7.94 1.43 19.25
CA SER A 77 9.10 2.05 19.90
C SER A 77 8.70 2.91 21.10
N GLU A 78 7.63 3.70 20.94
CA GLU A 78 7.20 4.67 21.95
C GLU A 78 6.33 4.04 23.05
N GLU A 79 5.29 3.29 22.68
CA GLU A 79 4.31 2.78 23.65
C GLU A 79 4.54 1.32 24.07
N LYS A 80 5.27 0.54 23.25
CA LYS A 80 5.46 -0.92 23.43
C LYS A 80 4.15 -1.64 23.78
N PRO A 81 3.04 -1.44 23.03
CA PRO A 81 1.75 -1.96 23.40
C PRO A 81 1.75 -3.48 23.32
N LYS A 82 1.07 -4.13 24.28
CA LYS A 82 0.91 -5.58 24.33
C LYS A 82 -0.26 -6.01 23.44
N LEU A 83 -0.05 -5.97 22.13
CA LEU A 83 -1.05 -6.33 21.13
C LEU A 83 -0.94 -7.79 20.70
N GLU A 84 -2.07 -8.39 20.40
CA GLU A 84 -2.22 -9.70 19.78
C GLU A 84 -1.93 -9.66 18.28
N LEU A 85 -1.72 -10.82 17.66
CA LEU A 85 -1.34 -10.90 16.24
C LEU A 85 -2.43 -10.35 15.31
N ASN A 86 -3.70 -10.62 15.62
CA ASN A 86 -4.85 -10.08 14.90
C ASN A 86 -4.98 -8.56 15.08
N GLU A 87 -4.56 -8.01 16.22
CA GLU A 87 -4.54 -6.57 16.48
C GLU A 87 -3.47 -5.87 15.64
N TRP A 88 -2.27 -6.46 15.55
CA TRP A 88 -1.22 -5.96 14.66
C TRP A 88 -1.62 -6.05 13.17
N ALA A 89 -2.27 -7.15 12.76
CA ALA A 89 -2.80 -7.29 11.42
C ALA A 89 -3.88 -6.23 11.11
N PHE A 90 -4.77 -5.95 12.07
CA PHE A 90 -5.78 -4.90 11.93
C PHE A 90 -5.16 -3.51 11.81
N LEU A 91 -4.18 -3.16 12.65
CA LEU A 91 -3.45 -1.89 12.51
C LEU A 91 -2.72 -1.80 11.16
N GLY A 92 -2.16 -2.92 10.68
CA GLY A 92 -1.63 -3.00 9.32
C GLY A 92 -2.70 -2.70 8.26
N ALA A 93 -3.89 -3.30 8.35
CA ALA A 93 -5.01 -3.01 7.46
C ALA A 93 -5.41 -1.52 7.48
N MET A 94 -5.40 -0.88 8.66
CA MET A 94 -5.69 0.54 8.81
C MET A 94 -4.63 1.43 8.15
N ALA A 95 -3.35 1.06 8.24
CA ALA A 95 -2.28 1.74 7.49
C ALA A 95 -2.46 1.58 5.97
N GLY A 96 -2.79 0.38 5.52
CA GLY A 96 -3.12 0.12 4.12
C GLY A 96 -4.33 0.91 3.62
N LEU A 97 -5.35 1.09 4.45
CA LEU A 97 -6.52 1.92 4.14
C LEU A 97 -6.15 3.40 4.01
N GLY A 98 -5.36 3.94 4.95
CA GLY A 98 -4.87 5.32 4.88
C GLY A 98 -4.06 5.57 3.61
N PHE A 99 -3.20 4.61 3.24
CA PHE A 99 -2.46 4.64 1.98
C PHE A 99 -3.41 4.68 0.77
N ALA A 100 -4.33 3.71 0.68
CA ALA A 100 -5.26 3.58 -0.44
C ALA A 100 -6.13 4.83 -0.65
N ILE A 101 -6.55 5.51 0.43
CA ILE A 101 -7.36 6.72 0.32
C ILE A 101 -6.58 7.84 -0.36
N VAL A 102 -5.36 8.13 0.11
CA VAL A 102 -4.54 9.20 -0.49
C VAL A 102 -4.17 8.86 -1.92
N GLU A 103 -3.78 7.61 -2.16
CA GLU A 103 -3.40 7.14 -3.48
C GLU A 103 -4.58 7.26 -4.48
N ASN A 104 -5.77 6.80 -4.09
CA ASN A 104 -6.96 6.90 -4.93
C ASN A 104 -7.37 8.35 -5.21
N ILE A 105 -7.18 9.28 -4.25
CA ILE A 105 -7.41 10.71 -4.49
C ILE A 105 -6.45 11.25 -5.55
N LEU A 106 -5.16 10.88 -5.49
CA LEU A 106 -4.16 11.30 -6.48
C LEU A 106 -4.52 10.76 -7.88
N TYR A 107 -4.88 9.48 -8.00
CA TYR A 107 -5.32 8.90 -9.28
C TYR A 107 -6.63 9.51 -9.79
N ALA A 108 -7.61 9.76 -8.92
CA ALA A 108 -8.83 10.44 -9.32
C ALA A 108 -8.52 11.85 -9.85
N SER A 109 -7.64 12.59 -9.16
CA SER A 109 -7.25 13.95 -9.57
C SER A 109 -6.54 13.99 -10.92
N SER A 110 -5.69 13.01 -11.24
CA SER A 110 -5.07 12.91 -12.57
C SER A 110 -6.09 12.49 -13.64
N ALA A 111 -7.00 11.57 -13.31
CA ALA A 111 -8.06 11.13 -14.21
C ALA A 111 -9.08 12.23 -14.55
N MET A 112 -9.21 13.28 -13.71
CA MET A 112 -10.05 14.45 -14.02
C MET A 112 -9.65 15.14 -15.33
N ALA A 113 -8.39 15.03 -15.76
CA ALA A 113 -7.94 15.55 -17.06
C ALA A 113 -8.63 14.87 -18.26
N TYR A 114 -9.20 13.68 -18.04
CA TYR A 114 -9.92 12.88 -19.04
C TYR A 114 -11.44 12.89 -18.83
N GLY A 115 -11.95 13.72 -17.91
CA GLY A 115 -13.37 13.89 -17.61
C GLY A 115 -13.80 13.27 -16.27
N GLY A 116 -14.88 13.82 -15.71
CA GLY A 116 -15.40 13.40 -14.39
C GLY A 116 -15.88 11.95 -14.35
N ASP A 117 -16.49 11.45 -15.43
CA ASP A 117 -16.96 10.07 -15.52
C ASP A 117 -15.79 9.06 -15.53
N ALA A 118 -14.70 9.40 -16.21
CA ALA A 118 -13.48 8.59 -16.22
C ALA A 118 -12.84 8.52 -14.83
N ALA A 119 -12.76 9.65 -14.12
CA ALA A 119 -12.27 9.71 -12.75
C ALA A 119 -13.16 8.90 -11.78
N LEU A 120 -14.49 9.00 -11.93
CA LEU A 120 -15.45 8.26 -11.12
C LEU A 120 -15.32 6.74 -11.36
N MET A 121 -15.26 6.31 -12.62
CA MET A 121 -15.14 4.91 -12.99
C MET A 121 -13.83 4.30 -12.50
N LEU A 122 -12.71 5.01 -12.69
CA LEU A 122 -11.40 4.59 -12.16
C LEU A 122 -11.45 4.43 -10.64
N THR A 123 -12.00 5.42 -9.94
CA THR A 123 -12.11 5.39 -8.47
C THR A 123 -12.95 4.20 -8.01
N ALA A 124 -14.10 3.96 -8.64
CA ALA A 124 -14.97 2.84 -8.31
C ALA A 124 -14.27 1.48 -8.48
N LEU A 125 -13.54 1.30 -9.60
CA LEU A 125 -12.77 0.07 -9.85
C LEU A 125 -11.69 -0.16 -8.81
N ARG A 126 -10.96 0.89 -8.40
CA ARG A 126 -9.88 0.79 -7.41
C ARG A 126 -10.37 0.44 -6.00
N PHE A 127 -11.61 0.76 -5.65
CA PHE A 127 -12.18 0.39 -4.34
C PHE A 127 -12.79 -1.03 -4.30
N LEU A 128 -13.00 -1.70 -5.44
CA LEU A 128 -13.55 -3.06 -5.46
C LEU A 128 -12.60 -4.12 -4.88
N LEU A 129 -11.29 -3.87 -4.94
CA LEU A 129 -10.27 -4.79 -4.45
C LEU A 129 -9.40 -4.06 -3.41
N PRO A 130 -9.59 -4.29 -2.10
CA PRO A 130 -8.88 -3.57 -1.04
C PRO A 130 -7.44 -4.09 -0.86
N LEU A 131 -6.66 -4.13 -1.95
CA LEU A 131 -5.32 -4.69 -2.01
C LEU A 131 -4.42 -4.16 -0.91
N HIS A 132 -4.29 -2.84 -0.79
CA HIS A 132 -3.40 -2.22 0.19
C HIS A 132 -3.77 -2.61 1.62
N MET A 133 -5.06 -2.74 1.95
CA MET A 133 -5.48 -3.20 3.27
C MET A 133 -5.03 -4.64 3.51
N VAL A 134 -5.22 -5.53 2.52
CA VAL A 134 -4.85 -6.95 2.64
C VAL A 134 -3.33 -7.12 2.71
N ALA A 135 -2.59 -6.51 1.79
CA ALA A 135 -1.13 -6.56 1.77
C ALA A 135 -0.54 -6.01 3.08
N THR A 136 -1.00 -4.84 3.53
CA THR A 136 -0.47 -4.24 4.76
C THR A 136 -0.93 -4.98 6.03
N ALA A 137 -2.07 -5.68 6.00
CA ALA A 137 -2.45 -6.58 7.09
C ALA A 137 -1.48 -7.75 7.24
N ILE A 138 -0.96 -8.28 6.12
CA ILE A 138 0.04 -9.35 6.13
C ILE A 138 1.34 -8.85 6.75
N SER A 139 1.85 -7.68 6.33
CA SER A 139 3.06 -7.08 6.93
C SER A 139 2.84 -6.72 8.40
N GLY A 140 1.65 -6.22 8.78
CA GLY A 140 1.24 -6.00 10.17
C GLY A 140 1.25 -7.28 11.01
N PHE A 141 0.72 -8.39 10.49
CA PHE A 141 0.80 -9.70 11.14
C PHE A 141 2.26 -10.14 11.35
N GLY A 142 3.11 -9.97 10.32
CA GLY A 142 4.55 -10.25 10.41
C GLY A 142 5.27 -9.39 11.45
N PHE A 143 4.87 -8.12 11.58
CA PHE A 143 5.37 -7.22 12.62
C PHE A 143 4.99 -7.74 14.02
N GLY A 144 3.74 -8.19 14.19
CA GLY A 144 3.29 -8.85 15.41
C GLY A 144 4.11 -10.11 15.75
N LEU A 145 4.43 -10.95 14.76
CA LEU A 145 5.30 -12.10 14.98
C LEU A 145 6.72 -11.69 15.41
N TRP A 146 7.26 -10.63 14.81
CA TRP A 146 8.57 -10.12 15.21
C TRP A 146 8.56 -9.61 16.64
N THR A 147 7.56 -8.81 17.04
CA THR A 147 7.46 -8.28 18.41
C THR A 147 7.28 -9.39 19.46
N LYS A 148 6.51 -10.45 19.14
CA LYS A 148 6.32 -11.59 20.07
C LYS A 148 7.51 -12.54 20.16
N THR A 149 8.23 -12.77 19.06
CA THR A 149 9.29 -13.80 18.99
C THR A 149 10.71 -13.25 19.04
N GLY A 150 10.88 -11.93 18.85
CA GLY A 150 12.18 -11.29 18.66
C GLY A 150 12.83 -11.57 17.30
N LYS A 151 12.18 -12.33 16.41
CA LYS A 151 12.77 -12.80 15.14
C LYS A 151 12.28 -11.97 13.96
N SER A 152 13.10 -11.02 13.51
CA SER A 152 12.78 -10.11 12.39
C SER A 152 12.50 -10.80 11.06
N LYS A 153 13.02 -12.03 10.86
CA LYS A 153 12.77 -12.83 9.64
C LYS A 153 11.29 -13.04 9.33
N TYR A 154 10.40 -13.09 10.33
CA TYR A 154 8.97 -13.24 10.10
C TYR A 154 8.35 -11.97 9.52
N PHE A 155 8.78 -10.81 10.00
CA PHE A 155 8.35 -9.53 9.46
C PHE A 155 8.85 -9.35 8.02
N VAL A 156 10.14 -9.63 7.78
CA VAL A 156 10.75 -9.56 6.44
C VAL A 156 10.02 -10.50 5.46
N ALA A 157 9.72 -11.73 5.86
CA ALA A 157 8.97 -12.67 5.02
C ALA A 157 7.56 -12.16 4.69
N CYS A 158 6.84 -11.59 5.66
CA CYS A 158 5.50 -11.06 5.43
C CYS A 158 5.51 -9.81 4.53
N ILE A 159 6.49 -8.91 4.69
CA ILE A 159 6.69 -7.78 3.77
C ILE A 159 6.92 -8.31 2.35
N PHE A 160 7.78 -9.31 2.18
CA PHE A 160 8.04 -9.89 0.87
C PHE A 160 6.78 -10.48 0.23
N VAL A 161 5.96 -11.21 1.01
CA VAL A 161 4.65 -11.70 0.55
C VAL A 161 3.72 -10.55 0.16
N SER A 162 3.73 -9.45 0.92
CA SER A 162 2.93 -8.25 0.64
C SER A 162 3.35 -7.60 -0.69
N MET A 163 4.66 -7.49 -0.94
CA MET A 163 5.21 -6.99 -2.21
C MET A 163 4.83 -7.88 -3.39
N LEU A 164 4.90 -9.21 -3.24
CA LEU A 164 4.53 -10.14 -4.30
C LEU A 164 3.03 -10.06 -4.62
N LEU A 165 2.17 -10.00 -3.59
CA LEU A 165 0.73 -9.87 -3.78
C LEU A 165 0.39 -8.56 -4.49
N HIS A 166 1.02 -7.47 -4.08
CA HIS A 166 0.83 -6.16 -4.68
C HIS A 166 1.35 -6.14 -6.13
N GLY A 167 2.58 -6.59 -6.36
CA GLY A 167 3.14 -6.69 -7.73
C GLY A 167 2.29 -7.56 -8.65
N ALA A 168 1.79 -8.70 -8.17
CA ALA A 168 0.89 -9.55 -8.94
C ALA A 168 -0.43 -8.86 -9.28
N TYR A 169 -0.98 -8.06 -8.36
CA TYR A 169 -2.16 -7.24 -8.61
C TYR A 169 -1.88 -6.19 -9.69
N ASN A 170 -0.77 -5.48 -9.59
CA ASN A 170 -0.39 -4.46 -10.59
C ASN A 170 -0.16 -5.10 -11.96
N LEU A 171 0.49 -6.26 -12.02
CA LEU A 171 0.67 -7.01 -13.26
C LEU A 171 -0.66 -7.44 -13.86
N ALA A 172 -1.58 -7.97 -13.05
CA ALA A 172 -2.91 -8.33 -13.51
C ALA A 172 -3.68 -7.13 -14.06
N ALA A 173 -3.60 -5.97 -13.39
CA ALA A 173 -4.20 -4.73 -13.85
C ALA A 173 -3.62 -4.27 -15.20
N THR A 174 -2.30 -4.42 -15.42
CA THR A 174 -1.65 -4.14 -16.70
C THR A 174 -2.01 -5.14 -17.80
N MET A 175 -2.31 -6.41 -17.47
CA MET A 175 -2.62 -7.43 -18.47
C MET A 175 -4.10 -7.41 -18.92
N VAL A 176 -4.99 -6.91 -18.07
CA VAL A 176 -6.45 -6.88 -18.32
C VAL A 176 -6.90 -5.54 -18.94
N GLY A 177 -6.01 -4.54 -18.99
CA GLY A 177 -6.26 -3.19 -19.52
C GLY A 177 -5.37 -2.83 -20.70
#